data_AF-A0A950VNY7-F1
#
_entry.id   AF-A0A950VNY7-F1
#
_cell.length_a   1.000
_cell.length_b   1.000
_cell.length_c   1.000
_cell.angle_alpha   90.00
_cell.angle_beta   90.00
_cell.angle_gamma   90.00
#
_symmetry.space_group_name_H-M   'P 1'
#
loop_
_entity.id
_entity.type
_entity.pdbx_description
1 polymer ?
#
loop_
_entity_poly.entity_id
_entity_poly.type
_entity_poly.pdbx_seq_one_letter_code
_entity_poly.pdbx_strand_id
1 'polypeptide(L)'
;MRRILVLLVVGIPSIILASGMGVASAQPANPLDGWKYPESIQIAAGSGGGNFLVLATPDALDKVVAFYNQKVGKKLTSDIPGATLLRGGNGEVWMDQDDSVQPGPNAERRPVVVRIFVERAKDHYLTLVITHAKGEDQTHISLTYIPK
;
A
#
# COMPACT_ATOMS: atom_id res chain seq x y z
N MET A 1 -70.34 -42.11 21.55
CA MET A 1 -70.26 -41.62 20.16
C MET A 1 -69.84 -40.15 20.19
N ARG A 2 -68.55 -39.85 19.95
CA ARG A 2 -68.00 -38.48 19.92
C ARG A 2 -67.70 -38.10 18.48
N ARG A 3 -68.30 -37.01 17.99
CA ARG A 3 -68.05 -36.42 16.67
C ARG A 3 -66.85 -35.48 16.77
N ILE A 4 -65.87 -35.64 15.90
CA ILE A 4 -64.69 -34.78 15.77
C ILE A 4 -64.99 -33.73 14.71
N LEU A 5 -64.85 -32.46 15.08
CA LEU A 5 -64.99 -31.28 14.22
C LEU A 5 -63.61 -30.97 13.62
N VAL A 6 -63.49 -30.93 12.29
CA VAL A 6 -62.27 -30.54 11.58
C VAL A 6 -62.42 -29.07 11.16
N LEU A 7 -61.54 -28.20 11.66
CA LEU A 7 -61.48 -26.80 11.28
C LEU A 7 -60.45 -26.63 10.15
N LEU A 8 -60.91 -26.18 8.98
CA LEU A 8 -60.08 -25.91 7.81
C LEU A 8 -59.57 -24.46 7.87
N VAL A 9 -58.25 -24.27 8.02
CA VAL A 9 -57.61 -22.95 7.97
C VAL A 9 -57.19 -22.64 6.53
N VAL A 10 -57.81 -21.63 5.94
CA VAL A 10 -57.48 -21.13 4.59
C VAL A 10 -56.30 -20.15 4.72
N GLY A 11 -55.14 -20.53 4.18
CA GLY A 11 -53.94 -19.69 4.12
C GLY A 11 -53.95 -18.76 2.91
N ILE A 12 -53.72 -17.47 3.14
CA ILE A 12 -53.55 -16.44 2.10
C ILE A 12 -52.08 -16.46 1.65
N PRO A 13 -51.78 -16.51 0.33
CA PRO A 13 -50.40 -16.41 -0.12
C PRO A 13 -49.91 -14.95 -0.09
N SER A 14 -48.89 -14.68 0.72
CA SER A 14 -48.16 -13.41 0.72
C SER A 14 -47.33 -13.29 -0.54
N ILE A 15 -47.61 -12.27 -1.35
CA ILE A 15 -46.77 -11.86 -2.49
C ILE A 15 -45.54 -11.14 -1.93
N ILE A 16 -44.36 -11.75 -2.09
CA ILE A 16 -43.08 -11.11 -1.76
C ILE A 16 -42.69 -10.20 -2.94
N LEU A 17 -42.65 -8.88 -2.69
CA LEU A 17 -42.04 -7.92 -3.61
C LEU A 17 -40.52 -8.16 -3.65
N ALA A 18 -40.02 -8.53 -4.83
CA ALA A 18 -38.59 -8.58 -5.11
C ALA A 18 -38.05 -7.15 -5.32
N SER A 19 -37.41 -6.60 -4.29
CA SER A 19 -36.61 -5.38 -4.41
C SER A 19 -35.39 -5.66 -5.29
N GLY A 20 -35.22 -4.85 -6.34
CA GLY A 20 -34.16 -5.01 -7.34
C GLY A 20 -32.76 -5.08 -6.71
N MET A 21 -32.10 -6.23 -6.91
CA MET A 21 -30.68 -6.40 -6.64
C MET A 21 -29.89 -5.61 -7.67
N GLY A 22 -29.48 -4.39 -7.29
CA GLY A 22 -28.40 -3.69 -7.98
C GLY A 22 -27.14 -4.54 -7.86
N VAL A 23 -26.67 -5.08 -8.97
CA VAL A 23 -25.35 -5.70 -9.07
C VAL A 23 -24.32 -4.61 -8.85
N ALA A 24 -23.83 -4.49 -7.62
CA ALA A 24 -22.65 -3.68 -7.32
C ALA A 24 -21.51 -4.23 -8.18
N SER A 25 -21.04 -3.45 -9.15
CA SER A 25 -19.85 -3.78 -9.92
C SER A 25 -18.68 -3.88 -8.94
N ALA A 26 -18.11 -5.07 -8.76
CA ALA A 26 -16.94 -5.25 -7.93
C ALA A 26 -15.80 -4.37 -8.48
N GLN A 27 -15.40 -3.36 -7.73
CA GLN A 27 -14.19 -2.58 -8.02
C GLN A 27 -13.00 -3.57 -8.05
N PRO A 28 -12.17 -3.58 -9.09
CA PRO A 28 -10.99 -4.44 -9.11
C PRO A 28 -10.10 -4.12 -7.91
N ALA A 29 -9.51 -5.17 -7.32
CA ALA A 29 -8.60 -5.03 -6.18
C ALA A 29 -7.42 -4.13 -6.54
N ASN A 30 -7.01 -3.25 -5.62
CA ASN A 30 -5.84 -2.41 -5.84
C ASN A 30 -4.58 -3.28 -5.75
N PRO A 31 -3.71 -3.32 -6.77
CA PRO A 31 -2.50 -4.15 -6.74
C PRO A 31 -1.55 -3.80 -5.57
N LEU A 32 -1.69 -2.60 -4.99
CA LEU A 32 -0.90 -2.16 -3.84
C LEU A 32 -1.45 -2.63 -2.48
N ASP A 33 -2.64 -3.23 -2.41
CA ASP A 33 -3.18 -3.68 -1.12
C ASP A 33 -2.29 -4.74 -0.46
N GLY A 34 -1.71 -5.64 -1.27
CA GLY A 34 -0.73 -6.62 -0.79
C GLY A 34 0.60 -6.00 -0.37
N TRP A 35 0.84 -4.71 -0.63
CA TRP A 35 2.08 -3.99 -0.33
C TRP A 35 2.02 -3.09 0.90
N LYS A 36 0.85 -2.99 1.55
CA LYS A 36 0.67 -2.18 2.76
C LYS A 36 1.60 -2.61 3.89
N TYR A 37 2.19 -1.63 4.57
CA TYR A 37 2.90 -1.85 5.82
C TYR A 37 1.89 -2.06 6.96
N PRO A 38 2.07 -3.06 7.85
CA PRO A 38 1.19 -3.28 8.98
C PRO A 38 1.10 -2.05 9.88
N GLU A 39 -0.08 -1.81 10.47
CA GLU A 39 -0.31 -0.72 11.44
C GLU A 39 -0.04 0.71 10.92
N SER A 40 0.21 0.86 9.62
CA SER A 40 0.36 2.16 9.00
C SER A 40 -0.98 2.84 8.75
N ILE A 41 -0.97 4.17 8.80
CA ILE A 41 -2.09 5.02 8.42
C ILE A 41 -1.95 5.35 6.94
N GLN A 42 -3.02 5.16 6.17
CA GLN A 42 -3.08 5.60 4.78
C GLN A 42 -3.33 7.10 4.72
N ILE A 43 -2.36 7.86 4.20
CA ILE A 43 -2.46 9.31 4.01
C ILE A 43 -3.17 9.63 2.70
N ALA A 44 -2.77 8.94 1.62
CA ALA A 44 -3.31 9.17 0.29
C ALA A 44 -3.28 7.88 -0.53
N ALA A 45 -4.22 7.75 -1.45
CA ALA A 45 -4.20 6.72 -2.47
C ALA A 45 -4.95 7.22 -3.70
N GLY A 46 -4.64 6.67 -4.86
CA GLY A 46 -5.37 7.00 -6.07
C GLY A 46 -4.95 6.15 -7.26
N SER A 47 -5.71 6.31 -8.32
CA SER A 47 -5.53 5.61 -9.59
C SER A 47 -5.63 6.61 -10.74
N GLY A 48 -4.63 6.64 -11.63
CA GLY A 48 -4.58 7.49 -12.82
C GLY A 48 -3.30 7.25 -13.62
N GLY A 49 -3.38 6.43 -14.68
CA GLY A 49 -2.19 5.94 -15.40
C GLY A 49 -1.32 4.94 -14.62
N GLY A 50 -1.68 4.66 -13.37
CA GLY A 50 -1.05 3.76 -12.40
C GLY A 50 -1.78 3.88 -11.06
N ASN A 51 -1.41 3.06 -10.08
CA ASN A 51 -1.90 3.14 -8.71
C ASN A 51 -0.81 3.74 -7.82
N PHE A 52 -1.18 4.56 -6.85
CA PHE A 52 -0.27 5.01 -5.81
C PHE A 52 -0.89 4.86 -4.42
N LEU A 53 -0.03 4.72 -3.43
CA LEU A 53 -0.39 4.59 -2.02
C LEU A 53 0.69 5.27 -1.16
N VAL A 54 0.27 6.18 -0.29
CA VAL A 54 1.12 6.88 0.66
C VAL A 54 0.68 6.52 2.07
N LEU A 55 1.63 6.04 2.87
CA LEU A 55 1.42 5.56 4.24
C LEU A 55 2.37 6.29 5.20
N ALA A 56 1.98 6.35 6.47
CA ALA A 56 2.87 6.72 7.57
C ALA A 56 2.73 5.74 8.73
N THR A 57 3.82 5.52 9.46
CA THR A 57 3.86 4.65 10.64
C THR A 57 4.77 5.26 11.70
N PRO A 58 4.47 5.11 13.00
CA PRO A 58 5.39 5.50 14.08
C PRO A 58 6.62 4.57 14.19
N ASP A 59 6.63 3.47 13.44
CA ASP A 59 7.75 2.55 13.45
C ASP A 59 9.02 3.19 12.88
N ALA A 60 10.15 2.88 13.54
CA ALA A 60 11.46 3.34 13.11
C ALA A 60 11.82 2.81 11.72
N LEU A 61 12.61 3.60 10.99
CA LEU A 61 13.05 3.29 9.62
C LEU A 61 13.57 1.86 9.48
N ASP A 62 14.45 1.41 10.38
CA ASP A 62 15.08 0.07 10.30
C ASP A 62 14.04 -1.06 10.36
N LYS A 63 12.98 -0.90 11.15
CA LYS A 63 11.88 -1.88 11.23
C LYS A 63 11.08 -1.91 9.93
N VAL A 64 10.80 -0.74 9.36
CA VAL A 64 10.09 -0.62 8.07
C VAL A 64 10.91 -1.22 6.94
N VAL A 65 12.20 -0.90 6.88
CA VAL A 65 13.13 -1.43 5.88
C VAL A 65 13.29 -2.94 6.03
N ALA A 66 13.40 -3.48 7.24
CA ALA A 66 13.49 -4.92 7.47
C ALA A 66 12.25 -5.68 6.95
N PHE A 67 11.05 -5.13 7.13
CA PHE A 67 9.83 -5.70 6.57
C PHE A 67 9.88 -5.77 5.04
N TYR A 68 10.24 -4.66 4.38
CA TYR A 68 10.29 -4.65 2.93
C TYR A 68 11.46 -5.49 2.39
N ASN A 69 12.58 -5.60 3.10
CA ASN A 69 13.66 -6.53 2.76
C ASN A 69 13.16 -7.97 2.66
N GLN A 70 12.37 -8.41 3.64
CA GLN A 70 11.75 -9.75 3.62
C GLN A 70 10.77 -9.88 2.46
N LYS A 71 9.95 -8.85 2.22
CA LYS A 71 8.94 -8.85 1.17
C LYS A 71 9.53 -8.94 -0.24
N VAL A 72 10.62 -8.22 -0.50
CA VAL A 72 11.29 -8.22 -1.81
C VAL A 72 12.37 -9.30 -1.93
N GLY A 73 12.73 -9.97 -0.81
CA GLY A 73 13.79 -10.98 -0.77
C GLY A 73 15.20 -10.42 -0.98
N LYS A 74 15.41 -9.12 -0.74
CA LYS A 74 16.70 -8.42 -0.96
C LYS A 74 16.99 -7.44 0.16
N LYS A 75 18.24 -7.01 0.27
CA LYS A 75 18.67 -5.99 1.22
C LYS A 75 18.55 -4.60 0.57
N LEU A 76 17.63 -3.78 1.08
CA LEU A 76 17.38 -2.41 0.64
C LEU A 76 18.30 -1.38 1.31
N THR A 77 19.18 -1.81 2.23
CA THR A 77 20.17 -0.94 2.88
C THR A 77 21.53 -1.02 2.18
N SER A 78 22.14 0.14 1.94
CA SER A 78 23.57 0.24 1.61
C SER A 78 24.41 -0.06 2.85
N ASP A 79 25.53 -0.76 2.69
CA ASP A 79 26.55 -0.91 3.74
C ASP A 79 27.41 0.36 3.91
N ILE A 80 27.20 1.37 3.07
CA ILE A 80 27.98 2.62 3.02
C ILE A 80 27.04 3.81 3.25
N PRO A 81 27.19 4.57 4.36
CA PRO A 81 26.44 5.78 4.64
C PRO A 81 26.64 6.85 3.55
N GLY A 82 25.56 7.52 3.15
CA GLY A 82 25.61 8.58 2.12
C GLY A 82 25.93 8.09 0.70
N ALA A 83 25.96 6.78 0.47
CA ALA A 83 26.24 6.23 -0.85
C ALA A 83 24.97 6.19 -1.71
N THR A 84 24.93 7.00 -2.77
CA THR A 84 24.02 6.77 -3.89
C THR A 84 24.50 5.55 -4.69
N LEU A 85 24.23 4.36 -4.17
CA LEU A 85 24.51 3.11 -4.88
C LEU A 85 23.34 2.80 -5.80
N LEU A 86 23.45 3.16 -7.08
CA LEU A 86 22.67 2.53 -8.14
C LEU A 86 23.27 1.15 -8.39
N ARG A 87 22.76 0.10 -7.73
CA ARG A 87 23.01 -1.26 -8.20
C ARG A 87 21.73 -1.80 -8.82
N GLY A 88 21.91 -2.45 -9.97
CA GLY A 88 20.81 -2.96 -10.76
C GLY A 88 21.29 -3.93 -11.83
N GLY A 89 20.66 -5.09 -11.86
CA GLY A 89 20.78 -6.11 -12.90
C GLY A 89 19.45 -6.85 -12.98
N ASN A 90 19.04 -7.29 -14.18
CA ASN A 90 17.73 -7.89 -14.46
C ASN A 90 16.51 -7.00 -14.13
N GLY A 91 16.57 -5.71 -14.49
CA GLY A 91 15.38 -4.85 -14.45
C GLY A 91 15.07 -4.21 -13.10
N GLU A 92 15.95 -4.27 -12.11
CA GLU A 92 15.72 -3.62 -10.82
C GLU A 92 16.76 -2.55 -10.51
N VAL A 93 16.40 -1.54 -9.71
CA VAL A 93 17.30 -0.48 -9.25
C VAL A 93 16.98 -0.17 -7.79
N TRP A 94 18.02 0.00 -6.96
CA TRP A 94 17.87 0.58 -5.64
C TRP A 94 18.68 1.87 -5.49
N MET A 95 18.27 2.73 -4.56
CA MET A 95 18.98 3.96 -4.20
C MET A 95 18.87 4.20 -2.69
N ASP A 96 19.97 4.64 -2.11
CA ASP A 96 20.08 5.08 -0.73
C ASP A 96 20.56 6.53 -0.73
N GLN A 97 19.93 7.38 0.08
CA GLN A 97 20.41 8.73 0.35
C GLN A 97 20.23 9.05 1.83
N ASP A 98 21.35 9.31 2.50
CA ASP A 98 21.38 9.88 3.84
C ASP A 98 21.75 11.37 3.67
N ASP A 99 20.81 12.28 3.95
CA ASP A 99 20.90 13.75 3.83
C ASP A 99 20.29 14.31 2.51
N SER A 100 19.13 14.98 2.64
CA SER A 100 18.46 15.71 1.55
C SER A 100 18.78 17.19 1.66
N VAL A 101 19.32 17.78 0.59
CA VAL A 101 19.66 19.20 0.54
C VAL A 101 18.48 19.96 -0.07
N GLN A 102 17.88 20.89 0.68
CA GLN A 102 16.92 21.83 0.10
C GLN A 102 17.70 22.86 -0.76
N PRO A 103 17.26 23.16 -2.00
CA PRO A 103 17.89 24.21 -2.79
C PRO A 103 17.56 25.59 -2.20
N GLY A 104 18.58 26.34 -1.79
CA GLY A 104 18.46 27.73 -1.36
C GLY A 104 19.71 28.25 -0.65
N PRO A 105 20.03 29.56 -0.73
CA PRO A 105 21.26 30.11 -0.14
C PRO A 105 21.32 30.02 1.39
N ASN A 106 20.18 29.83 2.06
CA ASN A 106 20.07 29.71 3.52
C ASN A 106 19.24 28.48 3.95
N ALA A 107 19.16 27.45 3.10
CA ALA A 107 18.41 26.25 3.46
C ALA A 107 19.18 25.46 4.53
N GLU A 108 18.60 25.29 5.71
CA GLU A 108 19.12 24.36 6.70
C GLU A 108 18.97 22.93 6.16
N ARG A 109 20.05 22.14 6.27
CA ARG A 109 19.99 20.73 5.90
C ARG A 109 19.02 20.04 6.84
N ARG A 110 17.99 19.45 6.27
CA ARG A 110 17.14 18.52 7.00
C ARG A 110 17.70 17.12 6.78
N PRO A 111 18.28 16.47 7.80
CA PRO A 111 18.78 15.11 7.65
C PRO A 111 17.59 14.16 7.46
N VAL A 112 17.30 13.87 6.20
CA VAL A 112 16.30 12.90 5.76
C VAL A 112 17.03 11.69 5.19
N VAL A 113 16.59 10.53 5.65
CA VAL A 113 17.04 9.24 5.17
C VAL A 113 16.01 8.74 4.16
N VAL A 114 16.46 8.38 2.96
CA VAL A 114 15.61 7.91 1.85
C VAL A 114 16.12 6.56 1.37
N ARG A 115 15.19 5.61 1.21
CA ARG A 115 15.44 4.30 0.59
C ARG A 115 14.47 4.14 -0.57
N ILE A 116 15.00 3.82 -1.76
CA ILE A 116 14.22 3.62 -2.97
C ILE A 116 14.48 2.23 -3.50
N PHE A 117 13.41 1.52 -3.83
CA PHE A 117 13.42 0.26 -4.56
C PHE A 117 12.56 0.39 -5.80
N VAL A 118 13.07 -0.08 -6.94
CA VAL A 118 12.36 -0.13 -8.20
C VAL A 118 12.43 -1.54 -8.76
N GLU A 119 11.27 -2.13 -9.00
CA GLU A 119 11.10 -3.39 -9.71
C GLU A 119 10.52 -3.14 -11.10
N ARG A 120 11.17 -3.69 -12.13
CA ARG A 120 10.63 -3.73 -13.50
C ARG A 120 10.28 -5.17 -13.85
N ALA A 121 9.09 -5.61 -13.45
CA ALA A 121 8.55 -6.91 -13.80
C ALA A 121 8.08 -6.95 -15.27
N LYS A 122 7.62 -8.11 -15.74
CA LYS A 122 7.17 -8.28 -17.14
C LYS A 122 5.94 -7.42 -17.46
N ASP A 123 5.03 -7.29 -16.51
CA ASP A 123 3.68 -6.74 -16.65
C ASP A 123 3.48 -5.41 -15.90
N HIS A 124 4.46 -4.98 -15.10
CA HIS A 124 4.36 -3.74 -14.34
C HIS A 124 5.72 -3.13 -14.00
N TYR A 125 5.64 -1.92 -13.46
CA TYR A 125 6.68 -1.24 -12.72
C TYR A 125 6.18 -1.00 -11.30
N LEU A 126 7.00 -1.33 -10.31
CA LEU A 126 6.74 -1.00 -8.91
C LEU A 126 7.86 -0.13 -8.38
N THR A 127 7.50 0.95 -7.69
CA THR A 127 8.43 1.79 -6.95
C THR A 127 8.00 1.83 -5.49
N LEU A 128 8.93 1.54 -4.59
CA LEU A 128 8.81 1.72 -3.14
C LEU A 128 9.80 2.79 -2.71
N VAL A 129 9.32 3.78 -1.97
CA VAL A 129 10.13 4.81 -1.33
C VAL A 129 9.83 4.80 0.15
N ILE A 130 10.86 4.71 1.00
CA ILE A 130 10.74 4.82 2.44
C ILE A 130 11.56 6.04 2.87
N THR A 131 10.96 6.95 3.62
CA THR A 131 11.65 8.14 4.13
C THR A 131 11.45 8.31 5.63
N HIS A 132 12.49 8.81 6.29
CA HIS A 132 12.43 9.20 7.69
C HIS A 132 13.34 10.40 7.93
N ALA A 133 12.80 11.48 8.48
CA ALA A 133 13.60 12.65 8.85
C ALA A 133 13.98 12.59 10.33
N LYS A 134 15.21 13.01 10.66
CA LYS A 134 15.64 13.08 12.06
C LYS A 134 14.71 14.04 12.83
N GLY A 135 14.16 13.55 13.93
CA GLY A 135 13.24 14.32 14.78
C GLY A 135 11.79 14.32 14.29
N GLU A 136 11.44 13.57 13.24
CA GLU A 136 10.03 13.21 12.97
C GLU A 136 9.65 11.93 13.72
N ASP A 137 8.41 11.89 14.19
CA ASP A 137 7.86 10.72 14.88
C ASP A 137 7.43 9.60 13.93
N GLN A 138 7.49 9.84 12.61
CA GLN A 138 6.91 8.95 11.61
C GLN A 138 7.90 8.60 10.50
N THR A 139 7.85 7.35 10.08
CA THR A 139 8.41 6.89 8.81
C THR A 139 7.32 6.93 7.75
N HIS A 140 7.61 7.54 6.61
CA HIS A 140 6.70 7.64 5.48
C HIS A 140 7.07 6.61 4.42
N ILE A 141 6.04 6.09 3.76
CA ILE A 141 6.16 5.04 2.75
C ILE A 141 5.33 5.48 1.54
N SER A 142 5.94 5.52 0.37
CA SER A 142 5.25 5.76 -0.90
C SER A 142 5.43 4.56 -1.81
N LEU A 143 4.32 4.09 -2.37
CA LEU A 143 4.24 2.97 -3.30
C LEU A 143 3.59 3.44 -4.58
N THR A 144 4.17 3.08 -5.71
CA THR A 144 3.61 3.34 -7.04
C THR A 144 3.65 2.07 -7.87
N TYR A 145 2.53 1.72 -8.49
CA TYR A 145 2.40 0.59 -9.41
C TYR A 145 1.91 1.08 -10.75
N ILE A 146 2.66 0.83 -11.82
CA ILE A 146 2.30 1.22 -13.19
C ILE A 146 2.20 -0.05 -14.03
N PRO A 147 1.01 -0.44 -14.50
CA PRO A 147 0.88 -1.57 -15.43
C PRO A 147 1.53 -1.22 -16.77
N LYS A 148 2.07 -2.24 -17.45
CA LYS A 148 2.66 -2.11 -18.80
C LYS A 148 1.64 -2.30 -19.91
#